data_AF-A0A3P3VVT3-F1
#
_entry.id   AF-A0A3P3VVT3-F1
#
_cell.length_a   1.000
_cell.length_b   1.000
_cell.length_c   1.000
_cell.angle_alpha   90.00
_cell.angle_beta   90.00
_cell.angle_gamma   90.00
#
_symmetry.space_group_name_H-M   'P 1'
#
loop_
_entity.id
_entity.type
_entity.pdbx_description
1 polymer ?
#
loop_
_entity_poly.entity_id
_entity_poly.type
_entity_poly.pdbx_seq_one_letter_code
_entity_poly.pdbx_strand_id
1 'polypeptide(L)'
;MVRICVMQVMTTAAAASRDAHLTLRRVERQQHLITILSRKGPRHTFQELADEVGVTPRTIARDIQRLRHSGVPISVTPGRAGGALLEATTEPAPVQLDFAEIAALISSLAAVGPTVSEPAQSAMTKLVNALSGQDSNCPSSSLTAASINVSGQYT
;
A
#
# COMPACT_ATOMS: atom_id res chain seq x y z
N MET A 1 5.62 -37.63 -36.35
CA MET A 1 6.29 -38.37 -35.26
C MET A 1 6.52 -37.36 -34.12
N VAL A 2 5.56 -37.28 -33.18
CA VAL A 2 5.52 -36.26 -32.11
C VAL A 2 5.75 -36.95 -30.77
N ARG A 3 6.94 -36.83 -30.20
CA ARG A 3 7.25 -37.18 -28.79
C ARG A 3 8.44 -36.36 -28.32
N ILE A 4 8.21 -35.13 -27.83
CA ILE A 4 9.17 -34.45 -26.95
C ILE A 4 8.41 -33.77 -25.81
N CYS A 5 8.41 -34.50 -24.69
CA CYS A 5 8.52 -34.08 -23.29
C CYS A 5 7.86 -32.76 -22.84
N VAL A 6 6.64 -32.87 -22.29
CA VAL A 6 5.96 -31.81 -21.50
C VAL A 6 6.28 -31.93 -19.99
N MET A 7 7.31 -32.71 -19.59
CA MET A 7 7.52 -33.06 -18.18
C MET A 7 8.61 -32.25 -17.44
N GLN A 8 9.16 -31.18 -18.06
CA GLN A 8 10.24 -30.35 -17.48
C GLN A 8 9.81 -28.97 -16.96
N VAL A 9 8.52 -28.59 -17.06
CA VAL A 9 8.07 -27.23 -16.67
C VAL A 9 7.65 -27.13 -15.19
N MET A 10 7.47 -28.24 -14.46
CA MET A 10 6.93 -28.18 -13.10
C MET A 10 7.96 -27.94 -11.98
N THR A 11 9.27 -28.04 -12.24
CA THR A 11 10.28 -27.97 -11.15
C THR A 11 10.86 -26.57 -10.91
N THR A 12 10.78 -25.65 -11.87
CA THR A 12 11.19 -24.23 -11.71
C THR A 12 10.06 -23.32 -11.20
N ALA A 13 8.80 -23.76 -11.25
CA ALA A 13 7.66 -22.98 -10.79
C ALA A 13 7.56 -22.87 -9.25
N ALA A 14 8.06 -23.87 -8.51
CA ALA A 14 7.90 -23.94 -7.05
C ALA A 14 8.74 -22.91 -6.27
N ALA A 15 9.92 -22.54 -6.75
CA ALA A 15 10.76 -21.51 -6.14
C ALA A 15 10.26 -20.09 -6.47
N ALA A 16 9.90 -19.84 -7.74
CA ALA A 16 9.31 -18.57 -8.17
C ALA A 16 7.96 -18.27 -7.49
N SER A 17 7.12 -19.30 -7.28
CA SER A 17 5.87 -19.17 -6.52
C SER A 17 6.11 -18.84 -5.05
N ARG A 18 7.15 -19.42 -4.43
CA ARG A 18 7.53 -19.10 -3.04
C ARG A 18 8.04 -17.67 -2.90
N ASP A 19 8.87 -17.20 -3.82
CA ASP A 19 9.36 -15.82 -3.82
C ASP A 19 8.23 -14.81 -4.04
N ALA A 20 7.32 -15.10 -4.96
CA ALA A 20 6.12 -14.30 -5.18
C ALA A 20 5.23 -14.25 -3.93
N HIS A 21 4.94 -15.41 -3.31
CA HIS A 21 4.15 -15.48 -2.08
C HIS A 21 4.84 -14.77 -0.90
N LEU A 22 6.17 -14.89 -0.74
CA LEU A 22 6.91 -14.17 0.30
C LEU A 22 6.91 -12.64 0.08
N THR A 23 6.92 -12.22 -1.18
CA THR A 23 6.81 -10.81 -1.57
C THR A 23 5.40 -10.28 -1.26
N LEU A 24 4.36 -11.01 -1.65
CA LEU A 24 2.98 -10.66 -1.36
C LEU A 24 2.72 -10.59 0.16
N ARG A 25 3.15 -11.61 0.92
CA ARG A 25 3.06 -11.61 2.39
C ARG A 25 3.77 -10.43 3.04
N ARG A 26 4.87 -9.95 2.45
CA ARG A 26 5.56 -8.76 2.93
C ARG A 26 4.73 -7.51 2.65
N VAL A 27 4.22 -7.36 1.44
CA VAL A 27 3.40 -6.21 1.03
C VAL A 27 2.13 -6.13 1.87
N GLU A 28 1.41 -7.24 2.03
CA GLU A 28 0.23 -7.34 2.90
C GLU A 28 0.54 -6.89 4.33
N ARG A 29 1.66 -7.38 4.89
CA ARG A 29 2.07 -7.04 6.24
C ARG A 29 2.44 -5.57 6.38
N GLN A 30 3.16 -5.01 5.40
CA GLN A 30 3.51 -3.59 5.36
C GLN A 30 2.27 -2.71 5.25
N GLN A 31 1.30 -3.10 4.43
CA GLN A 31 0.02 -2.39 4.31
C GLN A 31 -0.75 -2.42 5.63
N HIS A 32 -0.83 -3.58 6.28
CA HIS A 32 -1.46 -3.71 7.59
C HIS A 32 -0.77 -2.81 8.64
N LEU A 33 0.56 -2.75 8.66
CA LEU A 33 1.29 -1.86 9.55
C LEU A 33 0.96 -0.38 9.31
N ILE A 34 0.83 0.05 8.05
CA ILE A 34 0.41 1.41 7.74
C ILE A 34 -0.99 1.66 8.32
N THR A 35 -1.93 0.75 8.11
CA THR A 35 -3.31 0.85 8.62
C THR A 35 -3.38 0.94 10.14
N ILE A 36 -2.54 0.22 10.87
CA ILE A 36 -2.47 0.32 12.34
C ILE A 36 -1.89 1.69 12.74
N LEU A 37 -0.76 2.07 12.14
CA LEU A 37 -0.04 3.30 12.50
C LEU A 37 -0.80 4.59 12.13
N SER A 38 -1.71 4.55 11.17
CA SER A 38 -2.56 5.67 10.77
C SER A 38 -3.79 5.88 11.64
N ARG A 39 -4.11 4.94 12.54
CA ARG A 39 -5.15 5.16 13.56
C ARG A 39 -4.71 6.32 14.45
N LYS A 40 -5.61 7.26 14.73
CA LYS A 40 -5.31 8.36 15.64
C LYS A 40 -5.01 7.80 17.03
N GLY A 41 -3.82 8.06 17.56
CA GLY A 41 -3.44 7.50 18.84
C GLY A 41 -2.01 7.77 19.26
N PRO A 42 -1.61 7.25 20.44
CA PRO A 42 -0.23 7.27 20.90
C PRO A 42 0.67 6.40 20.01
N ARG A 43 1.99 6.48 20.23
CA ARG A 43 2.96 5.62 19.54
C ARG A 43 2.70 4.15 19.88
N HIS A 44 2.81 3.27 18.90
CA HIS A 44 2.71 1.83 19.09
C HIS A 44 4.09 1.23 19.32
N THR A 45 4.25 0.43 20.37
CA THR A 45 5.49 -0.31 20.60
C THR A 45 5.66 -1.40 19.55
N PHE A 46 6.91 -1.82 19.29
CA PHE A 46 7.15 -2.93 18.35
C PHE A 46 6.58 -4.27 18.85
N GLN A 47 6.38 -4.41 20.16
CA GLN A 47 5.75 -5.59 20.74
C GLN A 47 4.24 -5.60 20.46
N GLU A 48 3.54 -4.48 20.66
CA GLU A 48 2.11 -4.35 20.33
C GLU A 48 1.85 -4.61 18.85
N LEU A 49 2.65 -4.02 17.95
CA LEU A 49 2.55 -4.25 16.51
C LEU A 49 2.84 -5.71 16.13
N ALA A 50 3.80 -6.33 16.82
CA ALA A 50 4.15 -7.74 16.61
C ALA A 50 2.99 -8.67 17.01
N ASP A 51 2.36 -8.39 18.14
CA ASP A 51 1.25 -9.17 18.68
C ASP A 51 -0.02 -9.00 17.82
N GLU A 52 -0.32 -7.79 17.35
CA GLU A 52 -1.47 -7.52 16.46
C GLU A 52 -1.31 -8.14 15.06
N VAL A 53 -0.09 -8.08 14.49
CA VAL A 53 0.19 -8.61 13.15
C VAL A 53 0.54 -10.11 13.16
N GLY A 54 0.88 -10.67 14.33
CA GLY A 54 1.25 -12.09 14.49
C GLY A 54 2.66 -12.43 14.01
N VAL A 55 3.63 -11.51 14.16
CA VAL A 55 5.04 -11.71 13.76
C VAL A 55 6.00 -11.27 14.86
N THR A 56 7.31 -11.51 14.71
CA THR A 56 8.28 -11.08 15.73
C THR A 56 8.52 -9.56 15.71
N PRO A 57 8.90 -8.95 16.85
CA PRO A 57 9.31 -7.53 16.90
C PRO A 57 10.47 -7.20 15.96
N ARG A 58 11.36 -8.17 15.69
CA ARG A 58 12.46 -8.02 14.73
C ARG A 58 11.95 -7.90 13.28
N THR A 59 10.89 -8.63 12.94
CA THR A 59 10.24 -8.54 11.62
C THR A 59 9.60 -7.16 11.46
N ILE A 60 8.85 -6.71 12.48
CA ILE A 60 8.25 -5.37 12.51
C ILE A 60 9.31 -4.27 12.34
N ALA A 61 10.39 -4.31 13.11
CA ALA A 61 11.46 -3.33 13.01
C ALA A 61 12.05 -3.26 11.59
N ARG A 62 12.22 -4.40 10.91
CA ARG A 62 12.68 -4.46 9.52
C ARG A 62 11.66 -3.88 8.54
N ASP A 63 10.38 -4.18 8.71
CA ASP A 63 9.34 -3.66 7.82
C ASP A 63 9.15 -2.15 7.98
N ILE A 64 9.19 -1.64 9.22
CA ILE A 64 9.18 -0.20 9.52
C ILE A 64 10.38 0.48 8.88
N GLN A 65 11.58 -0.09 8.99
CA GLN A 65 12.77 0.45 8.34
C GLN A 65 12.60 0.53 6.81
N ARG A 66 12.00 -0.50 6.19
CA ARG A 66 11.71 -0.51 4.75
C ARG A 66 10.68 0.55 4.36
N LEU A 67 9.61 0.70 5.14
CA LEU A 67 8.60 1.73 4.93
C LEU A 67 9.17 3.15 5.04
N ARG A 68 10.06 3.39 6.03
CA ARG A 68 10.79 4.65 6.13
C ARG A 68 11.68 4.90 4.92
N HIS A 69 12.34 3.85 4.41
CA HIS A 69 13.18 3.97 3.22
C HIS A 69 12.38 4.22 1.94
N SER A 70 11.12 3.79 1.88
CA SER A 70 10.20 4.12 0.79
C SER A 70 9.54 5.50 0.93
N GLY A 71 9.92 6.29 1.95
CA GLY A 71 9.42 7.66 2.14
C GLY A 71 8.14 7.78 2.96
N VAL A 72 7.67 6.69 3.61
CA VAL A 72 6.52 6.79 4.53
C VAL A 72 6.98 7.56 5.80
N PRO A 73 6.26 8.62 6.21
CA PRO A 73 6.68 9.49 7.32
C PRO A 73 6.45 8.82 8.68
N ILE A 74 7.30 7.85 9.04
CA ILE A 74 7.22 7.12 10.30
C ILE A 74 8.31 7.60 11.26
N SER A 75 7.89 8.13 12.41
CA SER A 75 8.75 8.47 13.54
C SER A 75 8.98 7.25 14.41
N VAL A 76 10.25 6.96 14.72
CA VAL A 76 10.63 5.84 15.60
C VAL A 76 11.42 6.38 16.79
N THR A 77 10.96 6.06 17.99
CA THR A 77 11.69 6.35 19.23
C THR A 77 12.35 5.06 19.73
N PRO A 78 13.68 5.02 19.93
CA PRO A 78 14.36 3.85 20.45
C PRO A 78 14.11 3.66 21.96
N GLY A 79 14.28 2.43 22.46
CA GLY A 79 14.20 2.10 23.89
C GLY A 79 13.00 1.22 24.26
N ARG A 80 12.95 0.77 25.52
CA ARG A 80 11.94 -0.18 26.02
C ARG A 80 10.51 0.39 26.06
N ALA A 81 10.38 1.70 26.22
CA ALA A 81 9.12 2.46 26.08
C ALA A 81 9.03 3.20 24.73
N GLY A 82 9.93 2.87 23.78
CA GLY A 82 9.94 3.41 22.45
C GLY A 82 8.89 2.77 21.55
N GLY A 83 8.71 3.30 20.35
CA GLY A 83 7.68 2.83 19.42
C GLY A 83 7.72 3.55 18.08
N ALA A 84 6.86 3.10 17.17
CA ALA A 84 6.59 3.75 15.90
C ALA A 84 5.27 4.49 15.93
N LEU A 85 5.24 5.61 15.23
CA LEU A 85 4.05 6.41 14.98
C LEU A 85 4.14 6.91 13.55
N LEU A 86 3.04 6.85 12.81
CA LEU A 86 2.95 7.62 11.58
C LEU A 86 2.91 9.09 11.98
N GLU A 87 3.92 9.87 11.59
CA GLU A 87 3.89 11.30 11.84
C GLU A 87 2.59 11.82 11.28
N ALA A 88 1.81 12.49 12.14
CA ALA A 88 0.54 13.07 11.76
C ALA A 88 0.84 14.14 10.72
N THR A 89 0.95 13.71 9.47
CA THR A 89 0.70 14.60 8.36
C THR A 89 -0.75 14.97 8.53
N THR A 90 -1.00 16.21 8.96
CA THR A 90 -2.14 16.99 8.48
C THR A 90 -2.51 16.47 7.11
N GLU A 91 -3.78 16.11 6.91
CA GLU A 91 -4.33 15.44 5.73
C GLU A 91 -3.41 15.50 4.50
N PRO A 92 -3.06 14.35 3.90
CA PRO A 92 -2.09 14.32 2.79
C PRO A 92 -2.42 15.42 1.79
N ALA A 93 -1.42 16.27 1.51
CA ALA A 93 -1.61 17.42 0.66
C ALA A 93 -2.25 17.00 -0.67
N PRO A 94 -3.23 17.76 -1.19
CA PRO A 94 -3.87 17.42 -2.45
C PRO A 94 -2.83 17.21 -3.55
N VAL A 95 -2.83 16.03 -4.17
CA VAL A 95 -1.98 15.72 -5.31
C VAL A 95 -2.79 15.90 -6.58
N GLN A 96 -2.21 16.63 -7.55
CA GLN A 96 -2.73 16.75 -8.89
C GLN A 96 -2.13 15.62 -9.73
N LEU A 97 -2.98 14.78 -10.31
CA LEU A 97 -2.56 13.75 -11.25
C LEU A 97 -3.18 14.02 -12.62
N ASP A 98 -2.41 13.77 -13.67
CA ASP A 98 -2.90 13.79 -15.04
C ASP A 98 -3.57 12.44 -15.43
N PHE A 99 -4.20 12.43 -16.61
CA PHE A 99 -4.90 11.24 -17.10
C PHE A 99 -3.97 10.02 -17.27
N ALA A 100 -2.75 10.24 -17.75
CA ALA A 100 -1.79 9.16 -18.00
C ALA A 100 -1.26 8.57 -16.68
N GLU A 101 -1.02 9.41 -15.68
CA GLU A 101 -0.61 9.02 -14.33
C GLU A 101 -1.71 8.20 -13.66
N ILE A 102 -2.98 8.62 -13.75
CA ILE A 102 -4.11 7.86 -13.19
C ILE A 102 -4.24 6.50 -13.90
N ALA A 103 -4.13 6.46 -15.22
CA ALA A 103 -4.19 5.21 -15.98
C ALA A 103 -3.05 4.24 -15.61
N ALA A 104 -1.84 4.77 -15.36
CA ALA A 104 -0.70 3.98 -14.91
C ALA A 104 -0.93 3.38 -13.52
N LEU A 105 -1.51 4.14 -12.59
CA LEU A 105 -1.85 3.64 -11.24
C LEU A 105 -2.94 2.57 -11.28
N ILE A 106 -3.99 2.75 -12.09
CA ILE A 106 -5.04 1.75 -12.29
C ILE A 106 -4.44 0.46 -12.84
N SER A 107 -3.59 0.55 -13.87
CA SER A 107 -2.95 -0.62 -14.49
C SER A 107 -2.05 -1.37 -13.50
N SER A 108 -1.28 -0.63 -12.69
CA SER A 108 -0.42 -1.20 -11.66
C SER A 108 -1.24 -1.90 -10.57
N LEU A 109 -2.34 -1.29 -10.13
CA LEU A 109 -3.22 -1.86 -9.12
C LEU A 109 -3.98 -3.08 -9.63
N ALA A 110 -4.40 -3.08 -10.90
CA ALA A 110 -5.00 -4.22 -11.57
C ALA A 110 -4.03 -5.41 -11.65
N ALA A 111 -2.73 -5.16 -11.88
CA ALA A 111 -1.71 -6.21 -11.92
C ALA A 111 -1.44 -6.85 -10.54
N VAL A 112 -1.51 -6.05 -9.46
CA VAL A 112 -1.38 -6.54 -8.07
C VAL A 112 -2.66 -7.24 -7.60
N GLY A 113 -3.81 -6.85 -8.15
CA GLY A 113 -5.14 -7.33 -7.79
C GLY A 113 -5.83 -6.32 -6.86
N PRO A 114 -6.95 -5.68 -7.28
CA PRO A 114 -7.59 -4.63 -6.48
C PRO A 114 -8.24 -5.16 -5.20
N THR A 115 -8.44 -6.48 -5.07
CA THR A 115 -9.07 -7.11 -3.91
C THR A 115 -8.11 -7.46 -2.78
N VAL A 116 -6.81 -7.16 -2.92
CA VAL A 116 -5.79 -7.51 -1.91
C VAL A 116 -5.99 -6.82 -0.55
N SER A 117 -6.70 -5.69 -0.53
CA SER A 117 -7.04 -4.97 0.71
C SER A 117 -8.19 -3.99 0.50
N GLU A 118 -8.92 -3.65 1.56
CA GLU A 118 -9.98 -2.61 1.48
C GLU A 118 -9.44 -1.24 1.00
N PRO A 119 -8.26 -0.76 1.44
CA PRO A 119 -7.68 0.47 0.90
C PRO A 119 -7.40 0.40 -0.60
N ALA A 120 -6.96 -0.77 -1.11
CA ALA A 120 -6.76 -0.97 -2.54
C ALA A 120 -8.07 -0.86 -3.33
N GLN A 121 -9.16 -1.47 -2.84
CA GLN A 121 -10.48 -1.35 -3.45
C GLN A 121 -11.00 0.10 -3.44
N SER A 122 -10.82 0.80 -2.30
CA SER A 122 -11.19 2.21 -2.16
C SER A 122 -10.39 3.10 -3.12
N ALA A 123 -9.08 2.89 -3.23
CA ALA A 123 -8.21 3.62 -4.14
C ALA A 123 -8.62 3.40 -5.61
N MET A 124 -8.87 2.15 -6.02
CA MET A 124 -9.35 1.83 -7.37
C MET A 124 -10.65 2.58 -7.70
N THR A 125 -11.62 2.55 -6.78
CA THR A 125 -12.89 3.27 -6.94
C THR A 125 -12.67 4.77 -7.11
N LYS A 126 -11.82 5.40 -6.29
CA LYS A 126 -11.51 6.83 -6.38
C LYS A 126 -10.84 7.20 -7.72
N LEU A 127 -9.89 6.39 -8.18
CA LEU A 127 -9.18 6.61 -9.44
C LEU A 127 -10.12 6.47 -10.65
N VAL A 128 -10.99 5.45 -10.66
CA VAL A 128 -12.00 5.27 -11.72
C VAL A 128 -13.00 6.42 -11.75
N ASN A 129 -13.44 6.90 -10.57
CA ASN A 129 -14.35 8.03 -10.47
C ASN A 129 -13.73 9.33 -10.99
N ALA A 130 -12.44 9.57 -10.70
CA ALA A 130 -11.69 10.72 -11.21
C ALA A 130 -11.63 10.75 -12.75
N LEU A 131 -11.53 9.58 -13.40
CA LEU A 131 -11.57 9.50 -14.87
C LEU A 131 -12.98 9.62 -15.46
N SER A 132 -14.00 9.20 -14.70
CA SER A 132 -15.39 9.15 -15.16
C SER A 132 -16.11 10.51 -15.09
N GLY A 133 -15.42 11.57 -14.64
CA GLY A 133 -15.92 12.94 -14.72
C GLY A 133 -17.08 13.29 -13.78
N GLN A 134 -17.19 12.63 -12.62
CA GLN A 134 -18.10 13.05 -11.55
C GLN A 134 -17.45 14.14 -10.67
N ASP A 135 -16.85 15.15 -11.30
CA ASP A 135 -16.51 16.40 -10.62
C ASP A 135 -17.77 17.26 -10.61
N SER A 136 -18.49 17.30 -9.49
CA SER A 136 -19.62 18.21 -9.28
C SER A 136 -19.20 19.69 -9.15
N ASN A 137 -18.13 20.11 -9.81
CA ASN A 137 -17.71 21.50 -9.84
C ASN A 137 -16.94 21.82 -11.14
N CYS A 138 -17.61 22.52 -12.07
CA CYS A 138 -16.98 23.18 -13.21
C CYS A 138 -17.47 24.64 -13.23
N PRO A 139 -16.57 25.61 -13.42
CA PRO A 139 -16.36 26.09 -14.79
C PRO A 139 -14.90 26.33 -15.21
N SER A 140 -14.68 26.05 -16.50
CA SER A 140 -13.76 26.67 -17.47
C SER A 140 -12.24 26.41 -17.43
N SER A 141 -11.81 25.64 -18.45
CA SER A 141 -10.64 25.85 -19.33
C SER A 141 -9.25 26.01 -18.70
N SER A 142 -8.59 24.89 -18.41
CA SER A 142 -7.22 24.55 -18.83
C SER A 142 -6.82 23.23 -18.15
N LEU A 143 -6.46 22.22 -18.95
CA LEU A 143 -5.83 20.94 -18.54
C LEU A 143 -6.21 20.46 -17.12
N THR A 144 -7.39 19.85 -17.01
CA THR A 144 -8.04 19.46 -15.75
C THR A 144 -7.21 18.41 -14.99
N ALA A 145 -6.41 18.88 -14.03
CA ALA A 145 -5.81 18.05 -12.99
C ALA A 145 -6.91 17.48 -12.09
N ALA A 146 -7.01 16.15 -12.01
CA ALA A 146 -7.90 15.53 -11.04
C ALA A 146 -7.30 15.73 -9.64
N SER A 147 -8.08 16.35 -8.75
CA SER A 147 -7.69 16.55 -7.35
C SER A 147 -8.10 15.32 -6.54
N ILE A 148 -7.14 14.47 -6.17
CA ILE A 148 -7.42 13.34 -5.28
C ILE A 148 -7.41 13.84 -3.84
N ASN A 149 -8.60 14.03 -3.26
CA ASN A 149 -8.72 14.20 -1.82
C ASN A 149 -8.68 12.83 -1.15
N VAL A 150 -7.57 12.51 -0.49
CA VAL A 150 -7.47 11.32 0.35
C VAL A 150 -8.16 11.66 1.67
N SER A 151 -9.50 11.65 1.67
CA SER A 151 -10.26 11.74 2.92
C SER A 151 -9.91 10.54 3.79
N GLY A 152 -9.16 10.81 4.86
CA GLY A 152 -8.74 9.82 5.85
C GLY A 152 -9.92 9.40 6.70
N GLN A 153 -10.56 8.29 6.33
CA GLN A 153 -11.45 7.56 7.23
C GLN A 153 -10.58 6.69 8.14
N TYR A 154 -9.86 7.31 9.08
CA TYR A 154 -9.31 6.64 10.25
C TYR A 154 -10.08 7.15 11.46
N THR A 155 -11.19 6.46 11.74
CA THR A 155 -11.92 6.58 13.01
C THR A 155 -11.38 5.55 13.99
#